data_AF-A0A1R3TA95-F1
#
_entry.id   AF-A0A1R3TA95-F1
#
_cell.length_a   1.000
_cell.length_b   1.000
_cell.length_c   1.000
_cell.angle_alpha   90.00
_cell.angle_beta   90.00
_cell.angle_gamma   90.00
#
_symmetry.space_group_name_H-M   'P 1'
#
loop_
_entity.id
_entity.type
_entity.pdbx_description
1 polymer ?
#
loop_
_entity_poly.entity_id
_entity_poly.type
_entity_poly.pdbx_seq_one_letter_code
_entity_poly.pdbx_strand_id
1 'polypeptide(L)'
;MNIETSPFYDEWKNQAEAERYRISAREYLEHCKTYQAASRAGHMDYGKWLIASLLAVHGGSIYAISSIRNSVGAKQIPGLIDAAAFNLGGIFMVLVAGFFAWLNLQAAESLYNKWNDSAVLYRSDMFQRDDGKTDLVTASIWGAAAFGLMSGFMFLASAVTVVNTLKL
;
A
#
# COMPACT_ATOMS: atom_id res chain seq x y z
N MET A 1 2.27 39.40 -7.87
CA MET A 1 1.91 38.57 -9.04
C MET A 1 1.60 39.54 -10.18
N ASN A 2 2.65 39.96 -10.90
CA ASN A 2 2.54 40.97 -11.96
C ASN A 2 2.33 40.28 -13.32
N ILE A 3 1.54 40.94 -14.14
CA ILE A 3 0.93 40.51 -15.40
C ILE A 3 2.01 40.43 -16.50
N GLU A 4 1.91 39.45 -17.42
CA GLU A 4 2.68 39.26 -18.67
C GLU A 4 3.92 38.32 -18.71
N THR A 5 4.03 37.30 -17.86
CA THR A 5 4.97 36.19 -18.15
C THR A 5 4.23 35.12 -18.94
N SER A 6 4.65 34.89 -20.19
CA SER A 6 4.19 33.75 -21.00
C SER A 6 4.28 32.44 -20.20
N PRO A 7 3.35 31.49 -20.37
CA PRO A 7 3.50 30.16 -19.78
C PRO A 7 4.82 29.51 -20.22
N PHE A 8 5.33 29.84 -21.41
CA PHE A 8 6.62 29.36 -21.89
C PHE A 8 7.77 30.22 -21.36
N TYR A 9 8.69 29.61 -20.62
CA TYR A 9 9.83 30.32 -20.01
C TYR A 9 10.84 30.84 -21.04
N ASP A 10 10.89 30.24 -22.24
CA ASP A 10 11.71 30.72 -23.36
C ASP A 10 11.28 32.10 -23.86
N GLU A 11 10.02 32.49 -23.61
CA GLU A 11 9.45 33.79 -23.99
C GLU A 11 9.63 34.86 -22.89
N TRP A 12 10.30 34.51 -21.79
CA TRP A 12 10.49 35.45 -20.69
C TRP A 12 11.53 36.52 -21.03
N LYS A 13 11.16 37.78 -20.77
CA LYS A 13 12.05 38.94 -20.96
C LYS A 13 13.31 38.85 -20.07
N ASN A 14 13.23 38.18 -18.92
CA ASN A 14 14.31 38.03 -17.97
C ASN A 14 15.02 36.67 -18.12
N GLN A 15 16.13 36.65 -18.86
CA GLN A 15 16.89 35.42 -19.14
C GLN A 15 17.47 34.77 -17.87
N ALA A 16 17.89 35.56 -16.88
CA ALA A 16 18.41 35.03 -15.61
C ALA A 16 17.33 34.35 -14.75
N GLU A 17 16.06 34.71 -14.94
CA GLU A 17 14.93 34.06 -14.29
C GLU A 17 14.51 32.79 -15.04
N ALA A 18 14.53 32.83 -16.37
CA ALA A 18 14.32 31.66 -17.22
C ALA A 18 15.35 30.54 -16.93
N GLU A 19 16.63 30.90 -16.76
CA GLU A 19 17.69 29.93 -16.42
C GLU A 19 17.48 29.31 -15.04
N ARG A 20 17.15 30.13 -14.02
CA ARG A 20 16.83 29.64 -12.67
C ARG A 20 15.64 28.69 -12.67
N TYR A 21 14.60 29.04 -13.42
CA TYR A 21 13.43 28.18 -13.60
C TYR A 21 13.83 26.84 -14.23
N ARG A 22 14.63 26.85 -15.30
CA ARG A 22 15.08 25.63 -15.99
C ARG A 22 15.87 24.70 -15.07
N ILE A 23 16.76 25.24 -14.25
CA ILE A 23 17.54 24.46 -13.27
C ILE A 23 16.58 23.84 -12.25
N SER A 24 15.70 24.64 -11.66
CA SER A 24 14.72 24.17 -10.67
C SER A 24 13.76 23.12 -11.23
N ALA A 25 13.24 23.32 -12.45
CA ALA A 25 12.36 22.38 -13.12
C ALA A 25 13.05 21.04 -13.43
N ARG A 26 14.33 21.09 -13.81
CA ARG A 26 15.14 19.88 -14.02
C ARG A 26 15.34 19.11 -12.71
N GLU A 27 15.76 19.79 -11.65
CA GLU A 27 15.95 19.19 -10.33
C GLU A 27 14.64 18.60 -9.78
N TYR A 28 13.53 19.32 -9.95
CA TYR A 28 12.20 18.85 -9.56
C TYR A 28 11.82 17.56 -10.32
N LEU A 29 11.99 17.53 -11.65
CA LEU A 29 11.66 16.36 -12.45
C LEU A 29 12.53 15.15 -12.09
N GLU A 30 13.82 15.38 -11.87
CA GLU A 30 14.77 14.34 -11.43
C GLU A 30 14.40 13.79 -10.05
N HIS A 31 14.01 14.67 -9.12
CA HIS A 31 13.50 14.30 -7.81
C HIS A 31 12.24 13.42 -7.94
N CYS A 32 11.24 13.83 -8.71
CA CYS A 32 10.02 13.05 -8.93
C CYS A 32 10.31 11.66 -9.51
N LYS A 33 11.20 11.56 -10.51
CA LYS A 33 11.62 10.27 -11.10
C LYS A 33 12.27 9.36 -10.07
N THR A 34 13.16 9.92 -9.24
CA THR A 34 13.84 9.18 -8.18
C THR A 34 12.85 8.65 -7.15
N TYR A 35 11.90 9.48 -6.70
CA TYR A 35 10.86 9.06 -5.76
C TYR A 35 9.94 8.00 -6.34
N GLN A 36 9.52 8.12 -7.61
CA GLN A 36 8.71 7.11 -8.29
C GLN A 36 9.43 5.75 -8.33
N ALA A 37 10.72 5.74 -8.66
CA ALA A 37 11.52 4.52 -8.70
C ALA A 37 11.72 3.91 -7.30
N ALA A 38 12.06 4.72 -6.30
CA ALA A 38 12.24 4.27 -4.92
C ALA A 38 10.94 3.72 -4.32
N SER A 39 9.82 4.39 -4.56
CA SER A 39 8.49 3.96 -4.12
C SER A 39 8.11 2.60 -4.72
N ARG A 40 8.29 2.42 -6.04
CA ARG A 40 8.05 1.13 -6.71
C ARG A 40 8.90 0.01 -6.12
N ALA A 41 10.21 0.22 -5.98
CA ALA A 41 11.12 -0.79 -5.45
C ALA A 41 10.77 -1.18 -4.01
N GLY A 42 10.61 -0.19 -3.13
CA GLY A 42 10.33 -0.42 -1.71
C GLY A 42 9.01 -1.13 -1.47
N HIS A 43 7.92 -0.71 -2.11
CA HIS A 43 6.60 -1.30 -1.88
C HIS A 43 6.48 -2.73 -2.44
N MET A 44 7.08 -3.02 -3.59
CA MET A 44 7.04 -4.37 -4.17
C MET A 44 7.85 -5.37 -3.34
N ASP A 45 9.06 -4.97 -2.91
CA ASP A 45 9.95 -5.90 -2.21
C ASP A 45 9.53 -6.18 -0.78
N TYR A 46 9.10 -5.19 -0.01
CA TYR A 46 8.63 -5.44 1.36
C TYR A 46 7.22 -6.00 1.40
N GLY A 47 6.33 -5.55 0.50
CA GLY A 47 4.93 -5.99 0.45
C GLY A 47 4.78 -7.48 0.20
N LYS A 48 5.58 -8.06 -0.72
CA LYS A 48 5.54 -9.50 -1.03
C LYS A 48 5.89 -10.35 0.19
N TRP A 49 6.90 -9.96 0.95
CA TRP A 49 7.35 -10.70 2.13
C TRP A 49 6.33 -10.58 3.26
N LEU A 50 5.75 -9.40 3.47
CA LEU A 50 4.71 -9.21 4.47
C LEU A 50 3.47 -10.09 4.20
N ILE A 51 2.97 -10.10 2.96
CA ILE A 51 1.84 -10.94 2.56
C ILE A 51 2.19 -12.43 2.71
N ALA A 52 3.37 -12.84 2.23
CA ALA A 52 3.82 -14.22 2.34
C ALA A 52 3.92 -14.69 3.80
N SER A 53 4.47 -13.86 4.70
CA SER A 53 4.56 -14.17 6.13
C SER A 53 3.19 -14.31 6.78
N LEU A 54 2.24 -13.42 6.48
CA LEU A 54 0.89 -13.50 7.03
C LEU A 54 0.14 -14.74 6.54
N LEU A 55 0.23 -15.05 5.24
CA LEU A 55 -0.33 -16.28 4.67
C LEU A 55 0.30 -17.53 5.28
N ALA A 56 1.62 -17.53 5.47
CA ALA A 56 2.35 -18.64 6.06
C ALA A 56 1.93 -18.90 7.51
N VAL A 57 1.75 -17.85 8.32
CA VAL A 57 1.29 -17.98 9.71
C VAL A 57 -0.11 -18.59 9.78
N HIS A 58 -1.06 -18.09 8.99
CA HIS A 58 -2.41 -18.64 8.99
C HIS A 58 -2.47 -20.05 8.40
N GLY A 59 -1.79 -20.29 7.27
CA GLY A 59 -1.72 -21.61 6.65
C GLY A 59 -1.06 -22.66 7.56
N GLY A 60 0.06 -22.30 8.19
CA GLY A 60 0.74 -23.15 9.18
C GLY A 60 -0.14 -23.44 10.39
N SER A 61 -0.94 -22.48 10.83
CA SER A 61 -1.88 -22.67 11.93
C SER A 61 -3.00 -23.65 11.58
N ILE A 62 -3.58 -23.54 10.38
CA ILE A 62 -4.58 -24.49 9.89
C ILE A 62 -3.99 -25.89 9.81
N TYR A 63 -2.77 -26.02 9.28
CA TYR A 63 -2.06 -27.30 9.23
C TYR A 63 -1.85 -27.89 10.63
N ALA A 64 -1.37 -27.09 11.59
CA ALA A 64 -1.17 -27.52 12.97
C ALA A 64 -2.48 -27.97 13.64
N ILE A 65 -3.57 -27.19 13.49
CA ILE A 65 -4.89 -27.54 14.02
C ILE A 65 -5.39 -28.86 13.42
N SER A 66 -5.22 -29.05 12.11
CA SER A 66 -5.61 -30.28 11.42
C SER A 66 -4.83 -31.50 11.94
N SER A 67 -3.53 -31.32 12.24
CA SER A 67 -2.67 -32.40 12.73
C SER A 67 -3.08 -32.97 14.10
N ILE A 68 -3.66 -32.14 14.97
CA ILE A 68 -4.08 -32.55 16.33
C ILE A 68 -5.52 -33.09 16.38
N ARG A 69 -6.27 -33.03 15.27
CA ARG A 69 -7.69 -33.43 15.21
C ARG A 69 -7.94 -34.87 15.68
N ASN A 70 -7.04 -35.79 15.36
CA ASN A 70 -7.21 -37.20 15.71
C ASN A 70 -6.80 -37.51 17.17
N SER A 71 -6.18 -36.55 17.85
CA SER A 71 -5.68 -36.70 19.22
C SER A 71 -6.63 -36.08 20.26
N VAL A 72 -7.76 -35.50 19.83
CA VAL A 72 -8.74 -34.83 20.69
C VAL A 72 -10.05 -35.61 20.75
N GLY A 73 -10.81 -35.41 21.84
CA GLY A 73 -12.13 -36.01 22.00
C GLY A 73 -13.19 -35.37 21.10
N ALA A 74 -14.29 -36.08 20.85
CA ALA A 74 -15.38 -35.60 19.98
C ALA A 74 -15.97 -34.24 20.41
N LYS A 75 -15.96 -33.93 21.71
CA LYS A 75 -16.44 -32.64 22.26
C LYS A 75 -15.53 -31.44 21.92
N GLN A 76 -14.27 -31.69 21.60
CA GLN A 76 -13.26 -30.66 21.30
C GLN A 76 -13.22 -30.33 19.79
N ILE A 77 -13.72 -31.22 18.93
CA ILE A 77 -13.71 -31.04 17.47
C ILE A 77 -14.36 -29.72 17.02
N PRO A 78 -15.54 -29.29 17.54
CA PRO A 78 -16.14 -28.03 17.12
C PRO A 78 -15.22 -26.82 17.35
N GLY A 79 -14.55 -26.75 18.51
CA GLY A 79 -13.64 -25.65 18.81
C GLY A 79 -12.39 -25.62 17.91
N LEU A 80 -11.89 -26.78 17.49
CA LEU A 80 -10.83 -26.84 16.48
C LEU A 80 -11.29 -26.34 15.10
N ILE A 81 -12.55 -26.63 14.72
CA ILE A 81 -13.14 -26.14 13.48
C ILE A 81 -13.27 -24.61 13.53
N ASP A 82 -13.78 -24.06 14.63
CA ASP A 82 -13.90 -22.61 14.82
C ASP A 82 -12.53 -21.91 14.75
N ALA A 83 -11.51 -22.50 15.38
CA ALA A 83 -10.14 -22.01 15.31
C ALA A 83 -9.58 -22.02 13.88
N ALA A 84 -9.86 -23.06 13.09
CA ALA A 84 -9.49 -23.11 11.69
C ALA A 84 -10.25 -22.07 10.85
N ALA A 85 -11.53 -21.85 11.14
CA ALA A 85 -12.35 -20.83 10.48
C ALA A 85 -11.82 -19.41 10.72
N PHE A 86 -11.35 -19.10 11.93
CA PHE A 86 -10.68 -17.83 12.21
C PHE A 86 -9.43 -17.64 11.33
N ASN A 87 -8.58 -18.66 11.16
CA ASN A 87 -7.42 -18.53 10.26
C ASN A 87 -7.81 -18.38 8.79
N LEU A 88 -8.89 -19.03 8.34
CA LEU A 88 -9.41 -18.84 6.99
C LEU A 88 -9.93 -17.41 6.78
N GLY A 89 -10.64 -16.86 7.76
CA GLY A 89 -11.03 -15.45 7.79
C GLY A 89 -9.81 -14.53 7.77
N GLY A 90 -8.76 -14.87 8.54
CA GLY A 90 -7.48 -14.18 8.53
C GLY A 90 -6.84 -14.13 7.13
N ILE A 91 -6.74 -15.27 6.44
CA ILE A 91 -6.25 -15.35 5.05
C ILE A 91 -7.04 -14.43 4.13
N PHE A 92 -8.38 -14.46 4.23
CA PHE A 92 -9.23 -13.57 3.44
C PHE A 92 -8.89 -12.09 3.71
N MET A 93 -8.72 -11.69 4.97
CA MET A 93 -8.34 -10.32 5.31
C MET A 93 -6.95 -9.94 4.79
N VAL A 94 -5.98 -10.87 4.78
CA VAL A 94 -4.65 -10.64 4.14
C VAL A 94 -4.80 -10.38 2.65
N LEU A 95 -5.66 -11.13 1.95
CA LEU A 95 -5.91 -10.93 0.52
C LEU A 95 -6.58 -9.58 0.25
N VAL A 96 -7.54 -9.17 1.08
CA VAL A 96 -8.16 -7.84 0.99
C VAL A 96 -7.12 -6.74 1.27
N ALA A 97 -6.26 -6.91 2.27
CA ALA A 97 -5.16 -5.98 2.54
C ALA A 97 -4.21 -5.85 1.32
N GLY A 98 -3.83 -6.97 0.71
CA GLY A 98 -3.04 -7.00 -0.51
C GLY A 98 -3.73 -6.32 -1.69
N PHE A 99 -5.06 -6.48 -1.83
CA PHE A 99 -5.83 -5.79 -2.86
C PHE A 99 -5.82 -4.26 -2.67
N PHE A 100 -6.00 -3.77 -1.43
CA PHE A 100 -5.87 -2.34 -1.15
C PHE A 100 -4.44 -1.81 -1.38
N ALA A 101 -3.42 -2.59 -1.02
CA ALA A 101 -2.03 -2.23 -1.32
C ALA A 101 -1.79 -2.15 -2.84
N TRP A 102 -2.38 -3.05 -3.63
CA TRP A 102 -2.33 -2.98 -5.08
C TRP A 102 -3.05 -1.73 -5.63
N LEU A 103 -4.27 -1.42 -5.14
CA LEU A 103 -4.96 -0.18 -5.51
C LEU A 103 -4.15 1.08 -5.16
N ASN A 104 -3.44 1.05 -4.02
CA ASN A 104 -2.55 2.12 -3.63
C ASN A 104 -1.44 2.34 -4.65
N LEU A 105 -0.81 1.26 -5.12
CA LEU A 105 0.22 1.33 -6.15
C LEU A 105 -0.33 1.92 -7.46
N GLN A 106 -1.52 1.50 -7.89
CA GLN A 106 -2.15 2.06 -9.10
C GLN A 106 -2.44 3.56 -8.97
N ALA A 107 -2.95 3.99 -7.82
CA ALA A 107 -3.23 5.40 -7.54
C ALA A 107 -1.95 6.23 -7.48
N ALA A 108 -0.92 5.73 -6.79
CA ALA A 108 0.38 6.38 -6.68
C ALA A 108 1.06 6.48 -8.05
N GLU A 109 1.00 5.44 -8.88
CA GLU A 109 1.52 5.47 -10.24
C GLU A 109 0.83 6.53 -11.10
N SER A 110 -0.49 6.64 -11.03
CA SER A 110 -1.24 7.69 -11.72
C SER A 110 -0.81 9.09 -11.25
N LEU A 111 -0.62 9.28 -9.94
CA LEU A 111 -0.16 10.54 -9.37
C LEU A 111 1.26 10.89 -9.79
N TYR A 112 2.20 9.94 -9.73
CA TYR A 112 3.57 10.15 -10.17
C TYR A 112 3.66 10.44 -11.67
N ASN A 113 2.82 9.82 -12.50
CA ASN A 113 2.78 10.12 -13.93
C ASN A 113 2.33 11.57 -14.20
N LYS A 114 1.41 12.11 -13.38
CA LYS A 114 1.04 13.53 -13.45
C LYS A 114 2.19 14.44 -12.99
N TRP A 115 2.89 14.06 -11.93
CA TRP A 115 4.02 14.86 -11.40
C TRP A 115 5.25 14.83 -12.30
N ASN A 116 5.42 13.78 -13.10
CA ASN A 116 6.54 13.59 -14.02
C ASN A 116 6.24 14.13 -15.43
N ASP A 117 5.31 15.09 -15.56
CA ASP A 117 5.02 15.71 -16.84
C ASP A 117 6.23 16.53 -17.33
N SER A 118 6.80 16.12 -18.45
CA SER A 118 7.96 16.79 -19.06
C SER A 118 7.63 18.21 -19.53
N ALA A 119 6.35 18.56 -19.62
CA ALA A 119 5.91 19.92 -19.89
C ALA A 119 6.43 20.94 -18.88
N VAL A 120 6.74 20.54 -17.64
CA VAL A 120 7.34 21.44 -16.63
C VAL A 120 8.69 22.03 -17.09
N LEU A 121 9.40 21.33 -17.98
CA LEU A 121 10.68 21.80 -18.53
C LEU A 121 10.52 22.99 -19.47
N TYR A 122 9.31 23.20 -20.00
CA TYR A 122 9.05 24.30 -20.93
C TYR A 122 7.84 25.16 -20.62
N ARG A 123 7.07 24.83 -19.60
CA ARG A 123 5.89 25.57 -19.17
C ARG A 123 5.87 25.78 -17.66
N SER A 124 5.78 27.04 -17.26
CA SER A 124 5.74 27.49 -15.87
C SER A 124 4.39 27.25 -15.18
N ASP A 125 3.31 27.12 -15.96
CA ASP A 125 1.96 26.87 -15.45
C ASP A 125 1.68 25.39 -15.14
N MET A 126 2.65 24.52 -15.37
CA MET A 126 2.57 23.08 -15.12
C MET A 126 3.11 22.66 -13.75
N PHE A 127 3.71 23.59 -12.98
CA PHE A 127 4.12 23.33 -11.59
C PHE A 127 2.88 23.11 -10.72
N GLN A 128 2.65 21.85 -10.33
CA GLN A 128 1.65 21.32 -9.41
C GLN A 128 0.37 22.16 -9.24
N ARG A 129 -0.67 21.80 -10.01
CA ARG A 129 -2.05 22.03 -9.58
C ARG A 129 -2.45 20.87 -8.67
N ASP A 130 -2.56 21.15 -7.38
CA ASP A 130 -3.18 20.22 -6.44
C ASP A 130 -4.70 20.26 -6.68
N ASP A 131 -5.20 19.37 -7.54
CA ASP A 131 -6.57 19.43 -8.09
C ASP A 131 -7.52 18.35 -7.52
N GLY A 132 -7.12 17.58 -6.50
CA GLY A 132 -7.85 16.38 -6.07
C GLY A 132 -8.52 16.45 -4.70
N LYS A 133 -9.86 16.54 -4.67
CA LYS A 133 -10.72 16.41 -3.47
C LYS A 133 -10.76 15.01 -2.82
N THR A 134 -10.03 14.03 -3.37
CA THR A 134 -10.08 12.63 -2.92
C THR A 134 -8.71 11.98 -3.04
N ASP A 135 -8.04 11.78 -1.90
CA ASP A 135 -6.76 11.11 -1.80
C ASP A 135 -6.95 9.58 -1.76
N LEU A 136 -7.04 8.99 -2.95
CA LEU A 136 -7.13 7.54 -3.12
C LEU A 136 -5.90 6.80 -2.58
N VAL A 137 -4.73 7.46 -2.57
CA VAL A 137 -3.48 6.89 -2.03
C VAL A 137 -3.63 6.74 -0.52
N THR A 138 -4.04 7.79 0.19
CA THR A 138 -4.25 7.71 1.65
C THR A 138 -5.35 6.72 2.01
N ALA A 139 -6.49 6.74 1.31
CA ALA A 139 -7.60 5.83 1.60
C ALA A 139 -7.19 4.35 1.48
N SER A 140 -6.43 4.01 0.44
CA SER A 140 -5.98 2.64 0.19
C SER A 140 -4.89 2.18 1.16
N ILE A 141 -4.01 3.07 1.64
CA ILE A 141 -3.05 2.77 2.72
C ILE A 141 -3.78 2.37 4.00
N TRP A 142 -4.75 3.18 4.42
CA TRP A 142 -5.52 2.90 5.63
C TRP A 142 -6.38 1.64 5.49
N GLY A 143 -6.94 1.40 4.30
CA GLY A 143 -7.62 0.14 3.98
C GLY A 143 -6.70 -1.06 4.17
N ALA A 144 -5.52 -1.05 3.53
CA ALA A 144 -4.55 -2.13 3.64
C ALA A 144 -4.12 -2.39 5.09
N ALA A 145 -3.82 -1.33 5.85
CA ALA A 145 -3.44 -1.42 7.25
C ALA A 145 -4.56 -2.01 8.13
N ALA A 146 -5.81 -1.54 7.96
CA ALA A 146 -6.95 -2.01 8.74
C ALA A 146 -7.21 -3.51 8.53
N PHE A 147 -7.21 -3.98 7.28
CA PHE A 147 -7.40 -5.40 6.97
C PHE A 147 -6.22 -6.27 7.42
N GLY A 148 -4.98 -5.77 7.31
CA GLY A 148 -3.79 -6.46 7.83
C GLY A 148 -3.85 -6.65 9.36
N LEU A 149 -4.24 -5.61 10.09
CA LEU A 149 -4.44 -5.70 11.55
C LEU A 149 -5.59 -6.64 11.92
N MET A 150 -6.70 -6.59 11.18
CA MET A 150 -7.83 -7.49 11.39
C MET A 150 -7.44 -8.97 11.17
N SER A 151 -6.59 -9.27 10.19
CA SER A 151 -5.98 -10.60 10.02
C SER A 151 -5.21 -11.03 11.27
N GLY A 152 -4.42 -10.14 11.86
CA GLY A 152 -3.73 -10.39 13.13
C GLY A 152 -4.69 -10.71 14.28
N PHE A 153 -5.80 -9.98 14.40
CA PHE A 153 -6.84 -10.29 15.39
C PHE A 153 -7.50 -11.65 15.16
N MET A 154 -7.72 -12.05 13.91
CA MET A 154 -8.23 -13.38 13.58
C MET A 154 -7.25 -14.49 14.02
N PHE A 155 -5.95 -14.28 13.86
CA PHE A 155 -4.94 -15.21 14.36
C PHE A 155 -4.99 -15.33 15.90
N LEU A 156 -5.08 -14.21 16.61
CA LEU A 156 -5.22 -14.20 18.08
C LEU A 156 -6.50 -14.92 18.54
N ALA A 157 -7.64 -14.65 17.90
CA ALA A 157 -8.90 -15.32 18.21
C ALA A 157 -8.82 -16.83 17.99
N SER A 158 -8.14 -17.27 16.91
CA SER A 158 -7.86 -18.68 16.68
C SER A 158 -7.04 -19.29 17.82
N ALA A 159 -5.94 -18.65 18.22
CA ALA A 159 -5.08 -19.14 19.29
C ALA A 159 -5.84 -19.29 20.63
N VAL A 160 -6.64 -18.29 21.01
CA VAL A 160 -7.49 -18.35 22.22
C VAL A 160 -8.49 -19.50 22.13
N THR A 161 -9.12 -19.68 20.97
CA THR A 161 -10.09 -20.76 20.73
C THR A 161 -9.45 -22.13 20.87
N VAL A 162 -8.26 -22.35 20.29
CA VAL A 162 -7.50 -23.60 20.44
C VAL A 162 -7.19 -23.88 21.91
N VAL A 163 -6.64 -22.88 22.62
CA VAL A 163 -6.26 -23.05 24.05
C VAL A 163 -7.47 -23.40 24.91
N ASN A 164 -8.60 -22.73 24.72
CA ASN A 164 -9.82 -23.00 25.49
C ASN A 164 -10.39 -24.39 25.17
N THR A 165 -10.34 -24.78 23.89
CA THR A 165 -10.81 -26.09 23.43
C THR A 165 -9.99 -27.24 24.04
N LEU A 166 -8.67 -27.08 24.12
CA LEU A 166 -7.78 -28.12 24.67
C LEU A 166 -7.77 -28.20 26.20
N LYS A 167 -8.28 -27.17 26.89
CA LYS A 167 -8.45 -27.18 28.36
C LYS A 167 -9.70 -27.92 28.82
N LEU A 168 -10.70 -28.07 27.95
CA LEU A 168 -11.97 -28.77 28.18
C LEU A 168 -11.83 -30.27 27.95
#